data_AF-A0A9Q0XMG8-F1
#
_entry.id   AF-A0A9Q0XMG8-F1
#
_cell.length_a   1.000
_cell.length_b   1.000
_cell.length_c   1.000
_cell.angle_alpha   90.00
_cell.angle_beta   90.00
_cell.angle_gamma   90.00
#
_symmetry.space_group_name_H-M   'P 1'
#
loop_
_entity.id
_entity.type
_entity.pdbx_description
1 polymer ?
#
loop_
_entity_poly.entity_id
_entity_poly.type
_entity_poly.pdbx_seq_one_letter_code
_entity_poly.pdbx_strand_id
1 'polypeptide(L)'
;MKVDRTKLKKTPTEAPADCRALIDKLKVCNDEQLLLELQQIKTWNIGKCELYHWVDLLDRFDGILSDAGQTVENMSWMLVCDRPEKEQLKSLLLSVLNFTALLIEYSFSRHLYSSIEHLTTLLASSDMQVVLAVLNLLYVFSKRSNYITRLGSDKRMPLLSRLQHLAESWGGKENGFGLAECCRDLHMLKYPPSATTLHFEFYAEPGAEVKVDKRTTSNTLHYIHIEQLDKISESPSEIMESLTKMYSIPKDKQMLLFTHIRLAHGFSNHKKRLQAVQARLHAISILVYSNALQESANSILYNGLIEELVDVLQITDKQLMDIKAASLRTLTSIVHLERTPKLSSIIDCTGTASYHGFLPVLVRNCIQAMIDPSMEPYPHQFATALFSFLYHLASYDAGGEALVSCGMMEALLKVIKFLGDEQDQITFVTRAVRVVDLIHKPRHGSLPVP
;
A
#
# COMPACT_ATOMS: atom_id res chain seq x y z
N MET A 1 0.83 -14.80 18.92
CA MET A 1 -0.56 -14.60 18.47
C MET A 1 -1.46 -14.95 19.65
N LYS A 2 -1.97 -13.97 20.39
CA LYS A 2 -3.05 -14.28 21.33
C LYS A 2 -4.34 -14.60 20.54
N VAL A 3 -4.37 -15.75 19.87
CA VAL A 3 -5.60 -16.37 19.40
C VAL A 3 -6.37 -16.72 20.64
N ASP A 4 -7.52 -16.08 20.78
CA ASP A 4 -8.50 -16.51 21.75
C ASP A 4 -9.05 -17.87 21.31
N ARG A 5 -8.38 -18.94 21.77
CA ARG A 5 -8.74 -20.33 21.47
C ARG A 5 -10.16 -20.68 21.94
N THR A 6 -10.79 -19.83 22.75
CA THR A 6 -12.18 -20.00 23.22
C THR A 6 -13.24 -19.62 22.17
N LYS A 7 -12.86 -18.86 21.12
CA LYS A 7 -13.77 -18.48 20.02
C LYS A 7 -13.81 -19.50 18.87
N LEU A 8 -13.18 -20.66 19.03
CA LEU A 8 -12.98 -21.65 17.97
C LEU A 8 -14.19 -22.61 17.83
N LYS A 9 -14.48 -23.02 16.58
CA LYS A 9 -15.42 -24.11 16.27
C LYS A 9 -14.94 -25.42 16.94
N LYS A 10 -15.88 -26.23 17.43
CA LYS A 10 -15.66 -27.50 18.14
C LYS A 10 -14.96 -28.62 17.32
N THR A 11 -14.72 -28.43 16.03
CA THR A 11 -13.99 -29.40 15.19
C THR A 11 -13.27 -28.67 14.05
N PRO A 12 -11.95 -28.45 14.14
CA PRO A 12 -11.20 -27.92 13.01
C PRO A 12 -11.13 -28.97 11.91
N THR A 13 -11.45 -28.57 10.68
CA THR A 13 -11.17 -29.38 9.49
C THR A 13 -9.68 -29.65 9.39
N GLU A 14 -9.29 -30.86 8.97
CA GLU A 14 -7.88 -31.19 8.78
C GLU A 14 -7.22 -30.31 7.70
N ALA A 15 -5.95 -29.93 7.94
CA ALA A 15 -5.17 -29.18 6.97
C ALA A 15 -4.85 -30.07 5.74
N PRO A 16 -4.99 -29.55 4.50
CA PRO A 16 -4.51 -30.23 3.29
C PRO A 16 -3.06 -30.70 3.43
N ALA A 17 -2.69 -31.80 2.79
CA ALA A 17 -1.37 -32.41 2.94
C ALA A 17 -0.22 -31.43 2.63
N ASP A 18 -0.30 -30.70 1.52
CA ASP A 18 0.72 -29.72 1.12
C ASP A 18 0.81 -28.53 2.10
N CYS A 19 -0.33 -28.12 2.65
CA CYS A 19 -0.40 -27.09 3.69
C CYS A 19 0.30 -27.57 4.97
N ARG A 20 0.00 -28.79 5.40
CA ARG A 20 0.58 -29.42 6.59
C ARG A 20 2.10 -29.60 6.44
N ALA A 21 2.55 -30.10 5.28
CA ALA A 21 3.97 -30.27 4.99
C ALA A 21 4.75 -28.95 5.07
N LEU A 22 4.21 -27.86 4.52
CA LEU A 22 4.85 -26.55 4.61
C LEU A 22 4.84 -26.01 6.06
N ILE A 23 3.72 -26.15 6.77
CA ILE A 23 3.62 -25.74 8.18
C ILE A 23 4.67 -26.47 9.03
N ASP A 24 4.75 -27.79 8.91
CA ASP A 24 5.67 -28.63 9.68
C ASP A 24 7.13 -28.29 9.36
N LYS A 25 7.44 -28.02 8.07
CA LYS A 25 8.76 -27.54 7.65
C LYS A 25 9.13 -26.22 8.31
N LEU A 26 8.25 -25.22 8.29
CA LEU A 26 8.54 -23.88 8.84
C LEU A 26 8.58 -23.85 10.37
N LYS A 27 7.80 -24.72 11.04
CA LYS A 27 7.74 -24.80 12.50
C LYS A 27 9.07 -25.21 13.13
N VAL A 28 9.80 -26.13 12.51
CA VAL A 28 11.06 -26.67 13.06
C VAL A 28 12.29 -25.82 12.75
N CYS A 29 12.18 -24.87 11.83
CA CYS A 29 13.27 -23.96 11.48
C CYS A 29 13.66 -23.06 12.65
N ASN A 30 14.94 -22.84 12.89
CA ASN A 30 15.40 -21.68 13.67
C ASN A 30 15.21 -20.37 12.86
N ASP A 31 15.57 -19.21 13.41
CA ASP A 31 15.30 -17.92 12.75
C ASP A 31 16.08 -17.72 11.44
N GLU A 32 17.31 -18.23 11.35
CA GLU A 32 18.12 -18.18 10.13
C GLU A 32 17.55 -19.07 9.03
N GLN A 33 17.20 -20.31 9.38
CA GLN A 33 16.56 -21.25 8.48
C GLN A 33 15.20 -20.73 8.04
N LEU A 34 14.42 -20.17 8.97
CA LEU A 34 13.12 -19.61 8.67
C LEU A 34 13.23 -18.47 7.66
N LEU A 35 14.19 -17.56 7.85
CA LEU A 35 14.47 -16.49 6.90
C LEU A 35 14.72 -17.04 5.48
N LEU A 36 15.64 -18.01 5.36
CA LEU A 36 16.00 -18.60 4.06
C LEU A 36 14.81 -19.31 3.39
N GLU A 37 14.01 -20.04 4.18
CA GLU A 37 12.83 -20.75 3.69
C GLU A 37 11.74 -19.79 3.23
N LEU A 38 11.44 -18.75 4.01
CA LEU A 38 10.44 -17.75 3.65
C LEU A 38 10.84 -16.95 2.39
N GLN A 39 12.12 -16.67 2.19
CA GLN A 39 12.61 -15.96 1.00
C GLN A 39 12.46 -16.75 -0.31
N GLN A 40 12.44 -18.08 -0.23
CA GLN A 40 12.22 -18.96 -1.38
C GLN A 40 10.75 -18.97 -1.84
N ILE A 41 9.82 -18.62 -0.95
CA ILE A 41 8.39 -18.64 -1.22
C ILE A 41 7.96 -17.32 -1.87
N LYS A 42 8.07 -17.26 -3.21
CA LYS A 42 7.66 -16.10 -4.01
C LYS A 42 6.20 -16.18 -4.48
N THR A 43 5.69 -17.39 -4.68
CA THR A 43 4.34 -17.67 -5.19
C THR A 43 3.61 -18.64 -4.28
N TRP A 44 2.28 -18.52 -4.24
CA TRP A 44 1.46 -19.44 -3.45
C TRP A 44 1.02 -20.62 -4.30
N ASN A 45 1.66 -21.77 -4.06
CA ASN A 45 1.41 -22.99 -4.84
C ASN A 45 0.51 -23.99 -4.09
N ILE A 46 -0.01 -23.60 -2.92
CA ILE A 46 -0.89 -24.44 -2.10
C ILE A 46 -2.34 -24.04 -2.39
N GLY A 47 -3.26 -25.00 -2.34
CA GLY A 47 -4.69 -24.71 -2.40
C GLY A 47 -5.12 -23.70 -1.31
N LYS A 48 -6.29 -23.09 -1.50
CA LYS A 48 -6.86 -22.16 -0.52
C LYS A 48 -7.00 -22.85 0.85
N CYS A 49 -6.46 -22.25 1.91
CA CYS A 49 -6.38 -22.86 3.24
C CYS A 49 -7.12 -22.07 4.33
N GLU A 50 -7.42 -22.70 5.46
CA GLU A 50 -7.97 -21.98 6.61
C GLU A 50 -6.83 -21.34 7.39
N LEU A 51 -6.97 -20.06 7.77
CA LEU A 51 -5.93 -19.38 8.55
C LEU A 51 -5.68 -20.06 9.90
N TYR A 52 -6.68 -20.78 10.44
CA TYR A 52 -6.58 -21.54 11.67
C TYR A 52 -5.43 -22.58 11.66
N HIS A 53 -5.15 -23.21 10.52
CA HIS A 53 -4.07 -24.22 10.43
C HIS A 53 -2.68 -23.63 10.71
N TRP A 54 -2.54 -22.31 10.56
CA TRP A 54 -1.28 -21.59 10.66
C TRP A 54 -1.06 -20.96 12.04
N VAL A 55 -1.97 -21.14 13.00
CA VAL A 55 -1.97 -20.41 14.29
C VAL A 55 -0.65 -20.51 15.03
N ASP A 56 -0.06 -21.71 15.17
CA ASP A 56 1.23 -21.86 15.88
C ASP A 56 2.39 -21.13 15.17
N LEU A 57 2.37 -21.06 13.83
CA LEU A 57 3.40 -20.32 13.09
C LEU A 57 3.16 -18.81 13.16
N LEU A 58 1.91 -18.38 13.06
CA LEU A 58 1.50 -17.00 13.29
C LEU A 58 1.79 -16.56 14.73
N ASP A 59 1.77 -17.51 15.68
CA ASP A 59 2.15 -17.32 17.07
C ASP A 59 3.61 -16.88 17.20
N ARG A 60 4.50 -17.59 16.50
CA ARG A 60 5.91 -17.23 16.41
C ARG A 60 6.12 -15.92 15.66
N PHE A 61 5.41 -15.70 14.55
CA PHE A 61 5.52 -14.46 13.78
C PHE A 61 5.11 -13.22 14.58
N ASP A 62 4.08 -13.34 15.41
CA ASP A 62 3.66 -12.29 16.36
C ASP A 62 4.81 -11.90 17.31
N GLY A 63 5.56 -12.88 17.83
CA GLY A 63 6.77 -12.63 18.63
C GLY A 63 7.82 -11.85 17.85
N ILE A 64 8.12 -12.24 16.61
CA ILE A 64 9.08 -11.54 15.73
C ILE A 64 8.62 -10.10 15.45
N LEU A 65 7.33 -9.90 15.16
CA LEU A 65 6.74 -8.57 14.95
C LEU A 65 6.83 -7.71 16.21
N SER A 66 6.60 -8.30 17.38
CA SER A 66 6.71 -7.65 18.69
C SER A 66 8.16 -7.22 18.96
N ASP A 67 9.13 -8.12 18.81
CA ASP A 67 10.55 -7.84 19.08
C ASP A 67 11.11 -6.77 18.13
N ALA A 68 10.71 -6.81 16.86
CA ALA A 68 11.08 -5.79 15.88
C ALA A 68 10.47 -4.42 16.19
N GLY A 69 9.21 -4.40 16.64
CA GLY A 69 8.44 -3.18 16.90
C GLY A 69 8.67 -2.55 18.27
N GLN A 70 9.53 -3.13 19.12
CA GLN A 70 9.93 -2.49 20.39
C GLN A 70 10.71 -1.21 20.12
N THR A 71 10.57 -0.23 21.02
CA THR A 71 11.40 0.97 21.02
C THR A 71 12.75 0.68 21.66
N VAL A 72 13.81 1.30 21.13
CA VAL A 72 15.14 1.25 21.74
C VAL A 72 15.12 1.95 23.09
N GLU A 73 15.88 1.45 24.05
CA GLU A 73 16.00 2.07 25.37
C GLU A 73 16.42 3.54 25.25
N ASN A 74 15.71 4.44 25.95
CA ASN A 74 15.89 5.89 25.90
C ASN A 74 15.59 6.57 24.53
N MET A 75 15.00 5.86 23.56
CA MET A 75 14.56 6.41 22.28
C MET A 75 13.15 5.94 21.92
N SER A 76 12.17 6.81 22.09
CA SER A 76 10.74 6.55 21.79
C SER A 76 10.43 6.43 20.29
N TRP A 77 11.25 7.02 19.43
CA TRP A 77 11.05 7.07 17.98
C TRP A 77 11.97 6.16 17.16
N MET A 78 12.85 5.41 17.82
CA MET A 78 13.69 4.41 17.16
C MET A 78 13.18 3.01 17.48
N LEU A 79 12.75 2.26 16.46
CA LEU A 79 12.38 0.86 16.63
C LEU A 79 13.64 -0.01 16.64
N VAL A 80 13.59 -1.16 17.33
CA VAL A 80 14.70 -2.11 17.39
C VAL A 80 15.09 -2.59 16.00
N CYS A 81 14.13 -2.81 15.09
CA CYS A 81 14.43 -3.20 13.71
C CYS A 81 15.13 -2.12 12.88
N ASP A 82 15.09 -0.85 13.29
CA ASP A 82 15.72 0.25 12.57
C ASP A 82 17.23 0.36 12.87
N ARG A 83 17.70 -0.33 13.90
CA ARG A 83 19.12 -0.33 14.27
C ARG A 83 19.98 -1.07 13.24
N PRO A 84 21.12 -0.52 12.82
CA PRO A 84 22.04 -1.21 11.91
C PRO A 84 22.49 -2.58 12.42
N GLU A 85 22.64 -2.75 13.75
CA GLU A 85 23.06 -4.02 14.34
C GLU A 85 21.98 -5.11 14.29
N LYS A 86 20.74 -4.75 13.93
CA LYS A 86 19.57 -5.64 13.89
C LYS A 86 19.13 -5.99 12.47
N GLU A 87 20.04 -5.90 11.49
CA GLU A 87 19.77 -6.18 10.07
C GLU A 87 19.20 -7.59 9.82
N GLN A 88 19.66 -8.59 10.59
CA GLN A 88 19.15 -9.97 10.51
C GLN A 88 17.69 -10.07 10.97
N LEU A 89 17.34 -9.40 12.09
CA LEU A 89 15.97 -9.31 12.58
C LEU A 89 15.08 -8.58 11.57
N LYS A 90 15.56 -7.48 10.97
CA LYS A 90 14.83 -6.75 9.93
C LYS A 90 14.59 -7.62 8.69
N SER A 91 15.58 -8.39 8.26
CA SER A 91 15.45 -9.31 7.12
C SER A 91 14.40 -10.41 7.38
N LEU A 92 14.39 -10.97 8.59
CA LEU A 92 13.38 -11.93 9.04
C LEU A 92 11.99 -11.29 9.11
N LEU A 93 11.88 -10.12 9.72
CA LEU A 93 10.65 -9.33 9.78
C LEU A 93 10.03 -9.10 8.40
N LEU A 94 10.82 -8.64 7.43
CA LEU A 94 10.36 -8.41 6.06
C LEU A 94 9.86 -9.70 5.42
N SER A 95 10.56 -10.81 5.63
CA SER A 95 10.18 -12.13 5.09
C SER A 95 8.89 -12.65 5.73
N VAL A 96 8.72 -12.46 7.05
CA VAL A 96 7.50 -12.77 7.80
C VAL A 96 6.32 -11.94 7.30
N LEU A 97 6.48 -10.62 7.13
CA LEU A 97 5.43 -9.73 6.62
C LEU A 97 4.99 -10.11 5.20
N ASN A 98 5.96 -10.38 4.30
CA ASN A 98 5.69 -10.77 2.92
C ASN A 98 5.00 -12.13 2.83
N PHE A 99 5.47 -13.12 3.59
CA PHE A 99 4.82 -14.43 3.66
C PHE A 99 3.41 -14.32 4.25
N THR A 100 3.23 -13.53 5.31
CA THR A 100 1.91 -13.32 5.92
C THR A 100 0.95 -12.67 4.91
N ALA A 101 1.41 -11.71 4.09
CA ALA A 101 0.58 -11.11 3.05
C ALA A 101 0.11 -12.17 2.03
N LEU A 102 1.01 -13.05 1.61
CA LEU A 102 0.70 -14.15 0.70
C LEU A 102 -0.28 -15.15 1.32
N LEU A 103 -0.04 -15.58 2.56
CA LEU A 103 -0.94 -16.46 3.31
C LEU A 103 -2.34 -15.85 3.46
N ILE A 104 -2.44 -14.56 3.79
CA ILE A 104 -3.72 -13.86 3.92
C ILE A 104 -4.44 -13.79 2.56
N GLU A 105 -3.74 -13.58 1.45
CA GLU A 105 -4.35 -13.56 0.13
C GLU A 105 -5.06 -14.88 -0.20
N TYR A 106 -4.42 -16.01 0.10
CA TYR A 106 -4.88 -17.36 -0.24
C TYR A 106 -5.55 -18.12 0.93
N SER A 107 -5.96 -17.43 1.99
CA SER A 107 -6.68 -18.03 3.12
C SER A 107 -8.14 -17.58 3.25
N PHE A 108 -8.89 -18.27 4.11
CA PHE A 108 -10.18 -17.82 4.65
C PHE A 108 -10.13 -17.79 6.19
N SER A 109 -11.22 -17.37 6.84
CA SER A 109 -11.26 -17.13 8.30
C SER A 109 -10.23 -16.09 8.77
N ARG A 110 -9.96 -15.08 7.94
CA ARG A 110 -8.93 -14.03 8.18
C ARG A 110 -9.15 -13.19 9.44
N HIS A 111 -10.37 -13.17 9.98
CA HIS A 111 -10.70 -12.53 11.25
C HIS A 111 -9.96 -13.14 12.46
N LEU A 112 -9.35 -14.32 12.29
CA LEU A 112 -8.52 -14.94 13.31
C LEU A 112 -7.20 -14.20 13.53
N TYR A 113 -6.67 -13.48 12.52
CA TYR A 113 -5.43 -12.72 12.66
C TYR A 113 -5.58 -11.66 13.76
N SER A 114 -4.66 -11.62 14.72
CA SER A 114 -4.81 -10.81 15.93
C SER A 114 -3.62 -9.90 16.23
N SER A 115 -2.67 -9.75 15.30
CA SER A 115 -1.39 -9.03 15.49
C SER A 115 -1.38 -7.61 14.92
N ILE A 116 -2.55 -7.00 14.75
CA ILE A 116 -2.71 -5.68 14.09
C ILE A 116 -2.03 -4.53 14.84
N GLU A 117 -1.87 -4.66 16.16
CA GLU A 117 -1.16 -3.67 16.98
C GLU A 117 0.31 -3.57 16.60
N HIS A 118 0.99 -4.70 16.40
CA HIS A 118 2.37 -4.72 15.92
C HIS A 118 2.50 -4.12 14.52
N LEU A 119 1.55 -4.43 13.62
CA LEU A 119 1.53 -3.80 12.29
C LEU A 119 1.40 -2.27 12.40
N THR A 120 0.56 -1.79 13.32
CA THR A 120 0.35 -0.35 13.52
C THR A 120 1.60 0.33 14.10
N THR A 121 2.29 -0.32 15.04
CA THR A 121 3.58 0.15 15.58
C THR A 121 4.66 0.21 14.49
N LEU A 122 4.77 -0.83 13.67
CA LEU A 122 5.79 -0.91 12.60
C LEU A 122 5.60 0.14 11.48
N LEU A 123 4.42 0.75 11.33
CA LEU A 123 4.24 1.91 10.45
C LEU A 123 5.08 3.13 10.88
N ALA A 124 5.54 3.16 12.14
CA ALA A 124 6.45 4.16 12.70
C ALA A 124 7.94 3.80 12.55
N SER A 125 8.29 2.78 11.77
CA SER A 125 9.68 2.51 11.39
C SER A 125 10.28 3.65 10.56
N SER A 126 11.56 3.94 10.80
CA SER A 126 12.38 4.81 9.95
C SER A 126 12.70 4.19 8.58
N ASP A 127 12.71 2.86 8.47
CA ASP A 127 12.96 2.14 7.23
C ASP A 127 11.66 1.97 6.43
N MET A 128 11.57 2.65 5.28
CA MET A 128 10.40 2.58 4.42
C MET A 128 10.14 1.19 3.83
N GLN A 129 11.12 0.27 3.79
CA GLN A 129 10.86 -1.11 3.39
C GLN A 129 9.96 -1.84 4.38
N VAL A 130 10.14 -1.60 5.69
CA VAL A 130 9.29 -2.17 6.75
C VAL A 130 7.88 -1.59 6.62
N VAL A 131 7.77 -0.27 6.47
CA VAL A 131 6.48 0.42 6.26
C VAL A 131 5.74 -0.15 5.04
N LEU A 132 6.43 -0.33 3.91
CA LEU A 132 5.84 -0.88 2.69
C LEU A 132 5.40 -2.33 2.84
N ALA A 133 6.17 -3.17 3.54
CA ALA A 133 5.80 -4.56 3.79
C ALA A 133 4.53 -4.66 4.66
N VAL A 134 4.43 -3.79 5.68
CA VAL A 134 3.21 -3.66 6.50
C VAL A 134 2.02 -3.18 5.64
N LEU A 135 2.21 -2.12 4.84
CA LEU A 135 1.17 -1.59 3.97
C LEU A 135 0.71 -2.63 2.94
N ASN A 136 1.60 -3.47 2.41
CA ASN A 136 1.23 -4.55 1.51
C ASN A 136 0.30 -5.58 2.21
N LEU A 137 0.65 -6.00 3.43
CA LEU A 137 -0.20 -6.88 4.23
C LEU A 137 -1.58 -6.26 4.52
N LEU A 138 -1.61 -4.98 4.93
CA LEU A 138 -2.85 -4.24 5.17
C LEU A 138 -3.70 -4.09 3.89
N TYR A 139 -3.06 -3.87 2.74
CA TYR A 139 -3.73 -3.84 1.44
C TYR A 139 -4.39 -5.17 1.09
N VAL A 140 -3.72 -6.30 1.35
CA VAL A 140 -4.33 -7.62 1.14
C VAL A 140 -5.55 -7.80 2.05
N PHE A 141 -5.46 -7.42 3.33
CA PHE A 141 -6.60 -7.46 4.24
C PHE A 141 -7.77 -6.61 3.76
N SER A 142 -7.53 -5.36 3.37
CA SER A 142 -8.58 -4.42 2.94
C SER A 142 -9.26 -4.88 1.66
N LYS A 143 -8.50 -5.41 0.70
CA LYS A 143 -9.03 -5.86 -0.59
C LYS A 143 -9.76 -7.20 -0.50
N ARG A 144 -9.28 -8.13 0.32
CA ARG A 144 -9.78 -9.52 0.35
C ARG A 144 -10.80 -9.79 1.46
N SER A 145 -11.00 -8.85 2.39
CA SER A 145 -11.88 -9.04 3.53
C SER A 145 -12.36 -7.73 4.14
N ASN A 146 -13.36 -7.81 5.01
CA ASN A 146 -13.78 -6.72 5.88
C ASN A 146 -13.04 -6.75 7.24
N TYR A 147 -11.81 -7.25 7.28
CA TYR A 147 -11.03 -7.38 8.52
C TYR A 147 -10.84 -6.02 9.20
N ILE A 148 -10.33 -5.02 8.46
CA ILE A 148 -10.04 -3.69 9.01
C ILE A 148 -11.31 -2.98 9.50
N THR A 149 -12.43 -3.12 8.79
CA THR A 149 -13.69 -2.48 9.17
C THR A 149 -14.35 -3.10 10.39
N ARG A 150 -14.00 -4.36 10.72
CA ARG A 150 -14.49 -5.09 11.90
C ARG A 150 -13.58 -4.99 13.13
N LEU A 151 -12.45 -4.30 13.03
CA LEU A 151 -11.58 -4.05 14.18
C LEU A 151 -12.31 -3.20 15.24
N GLY A 152 -12.03 -3.50 16.51
CA GLY A 152 -12.44 -2.63 17.63
C GLY A 152 -11.86 -1.23 17.49
N SER A 153 -12.55 -0.22 18.04
CA SER A 153 -12.16 1.20 17.90
C SER A 153 -10.76 1.48 18.44
N ASP A 154 -10.37 0.81 19.51
CA ASP A 154 -9.06 0.86 20.16
C ASP A 154 -7.91 0.49 19.21
N LYS A 155 -8.12 -0.49 18.33
CA LYS A 155 -7.12 -0.92 17.33
C LYS A 155 -7.30 -0.21 15.99
N ARG A 156 -8.54 0.08 15.60
CA ARG A 156 -8.87 0.68 14.31
C ARG A 156 -8.45 2.14 14.23
N MET A 157 -8.73 2.95 15.24
CA MET A 157 -8.47 4.40 15.18
C MET A 157 -6.98 4.74 15.05
N PRO A 158 -6.06 4.15 15.84
CA PRO A 158 -4.63 4.39 15.66
C PRO A 158 -4.14 3.99 14.26
N LEU A 159 -4.56 2.82 13.76
CA LEU A 159 -4.23 2.34 12.42
C LEU A 159 -4.68 3.33 11.34
N LEU A 160 -5.94 3.78 11.39
CA LEU A 160 -6.48 4.72 10.40
C LEU A 160 -5.77 6.07 10.46
N SER A 161 -5.45 6.57 11.66
CA SER A 161 -4.65 7.79 11.82
C SER A 161 -3.27 7.66 11.17
N ARG A 162 -2.56 6.54 11.38
CA ARG A 162 -1.26 6.29 10.72
C ARG A 162 -1.39 6.27 9.20
N LEU A 163 -2.44 5.62 8.68
CA LEU A 163 -2.70 5.56 7.24
C LEU A 163 -3.06 6.94 6.66
N GLN A 164 -3.83 7.75 7.37
CA GLN A 164 -4.17 9.12 6.95
C GLN A 164 -2.92 9.99 6.84
N HIS A 165 -2.01 9.96 7.83
CA HIS A 165 -0.75 10.71 7.78
C HIS A 165 0.19 10.25 6.65
N LEU A 166 0.12 8.97 6.26
CA LEU A 166 0.88 8.44 5.10
C LEU A 166 0.23 8.80 3.76
N ALA A 167 -1.10 8.92 3.73
CA ALA A 167 -1.87 9.27 2.55
C ALA A 167 -1.87 10.78 2.24
N GLU A 168 -1.52 11.60 3.23
CA GLU A 168 -1.48 13.06 3.13
C GLU A 168 -0.64 13.55 1.94
N SER A 169 -1.10 14.64 1.34
CA SER A 169 -0.39 15.26 0.24
C SER A 169 0.80 16.06 0.76
N TRP A 170 1.99 15.58 0.46
CA TRP A 170 3.26 16.20 0.89
C TRP A 170 3.93 17.06 -0.19
N GLY A 171 3.17 17.35 -1.25
CA GLY A 171 3.65 17.91 -2.49
C GLY A 171 2.61 17.67 -3.57
N GLY A 172 2.62 18.50 -4.60
CA GLY A 172 1.70 18.38 -5.71
C GLY A 172 2.28 19.04 -6.94
N LYS A 173 1.60 18.88 -8.07
CA LYS A 173 1.99 19.49 -9.34
C LYS A 173 2.23 21.00 -9.21
N GLU A 174 1.38 21.68 -8.44
CA GLU A 174 1.48 23.12 -8.12
C GLU A 174 2.76 23.50 -7.37
N ASN A 175 3.30 22.60 -6.55
CA ASN A 175 4.52 22.82 -5.78
C ASN A 175 5.78 22.38 -6.54
N GLY A 176 5.67 21.89 -7.78
CA GLY A 176 6.82 21.54 -8.64
C GLY A 176 7.39 20.13 -8.43
N PHE A 177 6.73 19.27 -7.66
CA PHE A 177 7.13 17.86 -7.45
C PHE A 177 5.90 16.97 -7.27
N GLY A 178 5.08 16.90 -8.32
CA GLY A 178 3.98 15.93 -8.41
C GLY A 178 4.48 14.48 -8.41
N LEU A 179 3.54 13.53 -8.34
CA LEU A 179 3.85 12.10 -8.23
C LEU A 179 4.79 11.62 -9.35
N ALA A 180 4.54 12.03 -10.60
CA ALA A 180 5.35 11.62 -11.74
C ALA A 180 6.78 12.19 -11.66
N GLU A 181 6.94 13.46 -11.32
CA GLU A 181 8.23 14.11 -11.11
C GLU A 181 9.02 13.44 -9.98
N CYS A 182 8.36 13.10 -8.87
CA CYS A 182 8.96 12.34 -7.78
C CYS A 182 9.41 10.94 -8.20
N CYS A 183 8.80 10.33 -9.21
CA CYS A 183 9.20 9.02 -9.70
C CYS A 183 10.41 9.04 -10.63
N ARG A 184 10.69 10.17 -11.30
CA ARG A 184 11.85 10.28 -12.19
C ARG A 184 13.15 10.39 -11.39
N ASP A 185 14.25 9.89 -11.95
CA ASP A 185 15.60 10.09 -11.40
C ASP A 185 16.25 11.32 -12.05
N LEU A 186 15.86 12.50 -11.58
CA LEU A 186 16.39 13.76 -12.07
C LEU A 186 17.41 14.34 -11.09
N HIS A 187 18.32 15.17 -11.60
CA HIS A 187 19.24 15.91 -10.77
C HIS A 187 18.50 16.82 -9.78
N MET A 188 18.98 16.93 -8.54
CA MET A 188 18.27 17.65 -7.45
C MET A 188 17.90 19.10 -7.77
N LEU A 189 18.68 19.79 -8.61
CA LEU A 189 18.39 21.15 -9.09
C LEU A 189 17.10 21.27 -9.92
N LYS A 190 16.51 20.15 -10.36
CA LYS A 190 15.21 20.12 -11.05
C LYS A 190 14.04 20.08 -10.08
N TYR A 191 14.29 19.78 -8.80
CA TYR A 191 13.28 19.81 -7.76
C TYR A 191 13.37 21.14 -6.99
N PRO A 192 12.25 21.65 -6.46
CA PRO A 192 12.28 22.86 -5.66
C PRO A 192 12.92 22.61 -4.29
N PRO A 193 13.55 23.64 -3.68
CA PRO A 193 14.17 23.52 -2.36
C PRO A 193 13.22 23.03 -1.27
N SER A 194 11.93 23.37 -1.39
CA SER A 194 10.87 22.96 -0.45
C SER A 194 10.72 21.44 -0.33
N ALA A 195 11.12 20.66 -1.33
CA ALA A 195 11.03 19.20 -1.30
C ALA A 195 11.94 18.55 -0.24
N THR A 196 13.00 19.24 0.17
CA THR A 196 13.93 18.83 1.24
C THR A 196 13.78 19.64 2.52
N THR A 197 12.79 20.54 2.58
CA THR A 197 12.57 21.42 3.71
C THR A 197 11.44 20.89 4.57
N LEU A 198 11.71 20.69 5.86
CA LEU A 198 10.69 20.43 6.85
C LEU A 198 10.08 21.76 7.27
N HIS A 199 8.80 21.95 6.98
CA HIS A 199 8.00 23.02 7.56
C HIS A 199 6.76 22.38 8.22
N PHE A 200 6.60 22.59 9.52
CA PHE A 200 5.54 21.96 10.29
C PHE A 200 4.97 22.91 11.33
N GLU A 201 3.67 23.15 11.27
CA GLU A 201 2.95 24.04 12.17
C GLU A 201 2.07 23.25 13.15
N PHE A 202 2.05 23.65 14.41
CA PHE A 202 1.20 23.03 15.42
C PHE A 202 0.87 24.01 16.55
N TYR A 203 -0.27 23.77 17.21
CA TYR A 203 -0.64 24.49 18.43
C TYR A 203 -0.12 23.70 19.63
N ALA A 204 0.60 24.35 20.53
CA ALA A 204 1.01 23.76 21.81
C ALA A 204 0.09 24.27 22.91
N GLU A 205 -0.29 23.39 23.86
CA GLU A 205 -0.94 23.85 25.08
C GLU A 205 0.07 24.57 25.98
N PRO A 206 -0.31 25.66 26.65
CA PRO A 206 0.59 26.37 27.54
C PRO A 206 0.89 25.55 28.81
N GLY A 207 2.05 24.87 28.85
CA GLY A 207 2.69 24.47 30.11
C GLY A 207 3.54 23.19 30.10
N ALA A 208 4.85 23.34 29.87
CA ALA A 208 5.92 22.83 30.75
C ALA A 208 7.25 23.50 30.32
N GLU A 209 7.67 24.52 31.06
CA GLU A 209 9.01 25.14 31.05
C GLU A 209 9.62 25.54 29.69
N VAL A 210 9.10 26.60 29.08
CA VAL A 210 9.96 27.49 28.30
C VAL A 210 10.15 28.77 29.12
N LYS A 211 11.38 28.99 29.60
CA LYS A 211 11.79 30.26 30.22
C LYS A 211 11.78 31.37 29.16
N VAL A 212 10.61 31.91 28.86
CA VAL A 212 10.49 33.22 28.23
C VAL A 212 9.44 34.01 29.01
N ASP A 213 9.87 35.17 29.48
CA ASP A 213 9.11 36.09 30.32
C ASP A 213 7.75 36.49 29.73
N LYS A 214 6.75 36.53 30.63
CA LYS A 214 5.49 37.29 30.61
C LYS A 214 4.32 36.78 29.73
N ARG A 215 3.33 36.24 30.47
CA ARG A 215 1.88 36.47 30.38
C ARG A 215 1.28 36.60 28.96
N THR A 216 0.80 35.48 28.41
CA THR A 216 -0.43 35.48 27.59
C THR A 216 -1.02 34.06 27.56
N THR A 217 -2.25 33.89 28.06
CA THR A 217 -3.07 32.68 27.90
C THR A 217 -3.63 32.66 26.47
N SER A 218 -2.84 32.19 25.52
CA SER A 218 -3.21 32.05 24.10
C SER A 218 -2.60 30.75 23.57
N ASN A 219 -3.35 29.98 22.77
CA ASN A 219 -2.81 28.93 21.92
C ASN A 219 -1.78 29.57 20.97
N THR A 220 -0.50 29.57 21.33
CA THR A 220 0.55 30.06 20.45
C THR A 220 0.77 29.05 19.34
N LEU A 221 0.69 29.51 18.09
CA LEU A 221 1.09 28.72 16.93
C LEU A 221 2.61 28.57 16.97
N HIS A 222 3.10 27.34 17.05
CA HIS A 222 4.51 27.00 16.93
C HIS A 222 4.78 26.44 15.54
N TYR A 223 5.99 26.69 15.02
CA TYR A 223 6.43 26.08 13.78
C TYR A 223 7.85 25.54 13.90
N ILE A 224 8.11 24.43 13.22
CA ILE A 224 9.43 23.84 13.01
C ILE A 224 9.79 24.09 11.55
N HIS A 225 10.94 24.72 11.31
CA HIS A 225 11.43 24.98 9.96
C HIS A 225 12.90 24.57 9.85
N ILE A 226 13.19 23.57 9.01
CA ILE A 226 14.53 23.04 8.78
C ILE A 226 14.72 22.85 7.28
N GLU A 227 15.58 23.65 6.69
CA GLU A 227 15.97 23.52 5.29
C GLU A 227 17.01 22.41 5.11
N GLN A 228 17.08 21.83 3.90
CA GLN A 228 18.09 20.84 3.52
C GLN A 228 18.17 19.65 4.50
N LEU A 229 17.01 19.17 4.97
CA LEU A 229 16.93 18.08 5.94
C LEU A 229 17.61 16.81 5.42
N ASP A 230 17.64 16.63 4.10
CA ASP A 230 18.34 15.52 3.43
C ASP A 230 19.86 15.52 3.58
N LYS A 231 20.45 16.64 4.05
CA LYS A 231 21.89 16.77 4.32
C LYS A 231 22.27 16.47 5.78
N ILE A 232 21.29 16.31 6.65
CA ILE A 232 21.52 16.00 8.07
C ILE A 232 21.93 14.52 8.20
N SER A 233 23.01 14.27 8.94
CA SER A 233 23.58 12.93 9.14
C SER A 233 22.72 12.01 10.01
N GLU A 234 22.04 12.59 10.98
CA GLU A 234 21.15 11.90 11.90
C GLU A 234 20.01 11.21 11.16
N SER A 235 19.62 10.04 11.66
CA SER A 235 18.47 9.30 11.16
C SER A 235 17.16 10.04 11.43
N PRO A 236 16.07 9.77 10.67
CA PRO A 236 14.76 10.35 10.95
C PRO A 236 14.31 10.16 12.40
N SER A 237 14.58 9.00 13.00
CA SER A 237 14.28 8.72 14.42
C SER A 237 15.04 9.63 15.37
N GLU A 238 16.33 9.86 15.15
CA GLU A 238 17.17 10.74 15.99
C GLU A 238 16.74 12.21 15.85
N ILE A 239 16.43 12.65 14.63
CA ILE A 239 15.86 13.99 14.38
C ILE A 239 14.55 14.15 15.16
N MET A 240 13.66 13.15 15.08
CA MET A 240 12.37 13.17 15.78
C MET A 240 12.51 13.20 17.30
N GLU A 241 13.47 12.45 17.87
CA GLU A 241 13.80 12.50 19.29
C GLU A 241 14.23 13.92 19.73
N SER A 242 15.11 14.55 18.94
CA SER A 242 15.58 15.91 19.21
C SER A 242 14.42 16.91 19.18
N LEU A 243 13.59 16.86 18.15
CA LEU A 243 12.46 17.78 17.98
C LEU A 243 11.39 17.61 19.06
N THR A 244 11.11 16.37 19.48
CA THR A 244 10.14 16.11 20.56
C THR A 244 10.60 16.69 21.89
N LYS A 245 11.91 16.62 22.19
CA LYS A 245 12.50 17.22 23.39
C LYS A 245 12.53 18.74 23.35
N MET A 246 12.75 19.33 22.17
CA MET A 246 12.91 20.78 22.02
C MET A 246 11.56 21.53 21.97
N TYR A 247 10.54 20.95 21.34
CA TYR A 247 9.32 21.67 20.96
C TYR A 247 8.03 21.19 21.67
N SER A 248 8.11 20.20 22.55
CA SER A 248 6.94 19.65 23.28
C SER A 248 5.73 19.35 22.37
N ILE A 249 5.98 18.62 21.28
CA ILE A 249 4.99 18.37 20.23
C ILE A 249 3.83 17.50 20.77
N PRO A 250 2.55 17.88 20.54
CA PRO A 250 1.39 17.08 20.94
C PRO A 250 1.42 15.65 20.38
N LYS A 251 1.05 14.65 21.20
CA LYS A 251 1.16 13.22 20.85
C LYS A 251 0.40 12.83 19.57
N ASP A 252 -0.71 13.48 19.29
CA ASP A 252 -1.52 13.28 18.08
C ASP A 252 -0.83 13.81 16.81
N LYS A 253 0.05 14.81 16.94
CA LYS A 253 0.82 15.42 15.84
C LYS A 253 2.18 14.78 15.59
N GLN A 254 2.75 14.12 16.59
CA GLN A 254 4.10 13.59 16.50
C GLN A 254 4.31 12.63 15.31
N MET A 255 3.37 11.73 15.06
CA MET A 255 3.50 10.81 13.92
C MET A 255 3.40 11.52 12.57
N LEU A 256 2.53 12.54 12.47
CA LEU A 256 2.42 13.32 11.25
C LEU A 256 3.74 14.06 10.98
N LEU A 257 4.32 14.69 12.00
CA LEU A 257 5.66 15.26 11.88
C LEU A 257 6.68 14.20 11.42
N PHE A 258 6.62 12.99 11.99
CA PHE A 258 7.54 11.92 11.62
C PHE A 258 7.39 11.47 10.16
N THR A 259 6.19 11.52 9.57
CA THR A 259 6.03 11.25 8.13
C THR A 259 6.70 12.34 7.28
N HIS A 260 6.60 13.61 7.70
CA HIS A 260 7.25 14.73 7.03
C HIS A 260 8.79 14.68 7.14
N ILE A 261 9.32 14.31 8.31
CA ILE A 261 10.78 14.12 8.51
C ILE A 261 11.29 13.03 7.57
N ARG A 262 10.66 11.84 7.55
CA ARG A 262 11.08 10.72 6.69
C ARG A 262 11.11 11.11 5.21
N LEU A 263 10.11 11.87 4.78
CA LEU A 263 10.03 12.35 3.40
C LEU A 263 11.13 13.35 3.08
N ALA A 264 11.21 14.46 3.81
CA ALA A 264 12.16 15.54 3.52
C ALA A 264 13.61 15.05 3.63
N HIS A 265 13.91 14.19 4.61
CA HIS A 265 15.23 13.55 4.78
C HIS A 265 15.57 12.60 3.62
N GLY A 266 14.58 11.81 3.18
CA GLY A 266 14.76 10.81 2.13
C GLY A 266 14.67 11.36 0.71
N PHE A 267 14.18 12.59 0.51
CA PHE A 267 13.71 13.06 -0.79
C PHE A 267 14.80 13.05 -1.87
N SER A 268 16.03 13.42 -1.54
CA SER A 268 17.12 13.48 -2.51
C SER A 268 17.60 12.11 -2.98
N ASN A 269 17.30 11.05 -2.23
CA ASN A 269 17.56 9.67 -2.63
C ASN A 269 16.38 9.13 -3.44
N HIS A 270 16.61 8.83 -4.73
CA HIS A 270 15.56 8.35 -5.65
C HIS A 270 14.82 7.11 -5.11
N LYS A 271 15.54 6.12 -4.59
CA LYS A 271 14.92 4.91 -4.02
C LYS A 271 14.00 5.24 -2.85
N LYS A 272 14.44 6.08 -1.90
CA LYS A 272 13.59 6.49 -0.76
C LYS A 272 12.39 7.31 -1.23
N ARG A 273 12.56 8.18 -2.23
CA ARG A 273 11.48 8.95 -2.84
C ARG A 273 10.42 8.06 -3.49
N LEU A 274 10.84 7.03 -4.24
CA LEU A 274 9.93 6.02 -4.79
C LEU A 274 9.16 5.28 -3.70
N GLN A 275 9.84 4.91 -2.61
CA GLN A 275 9.21 4.24 -1.48
C GLN A 275 8.16 5.13 -0.79
N ALA A 276 8.42 6.43 -0.65
CA ALA A 276 7.45 7.39 -0.12
C ALA A 276 6.20 7.52 -1.02
N VAL A 277 6.40 7.60 -2.34
CA VAL A 277 5.30 7.58 -3.32
C VAL A 277 4.49 6.29 -3.17
N GLN A 278 5.15 5.14 -3.16
CA GLN A 278 4.48 3.84 -3.04
C GLN A 278 3.70 3.71 -1.73
N ALA A 279 4.26 4.18 -0.62
CA ALA A 279 3.62 4.13 0.68
C ALA A 279 2.34 4.98 0.70
N ARG A 280 2.39 6.18 0.12
CA ARG A 280 1.21 7.05 -0.04
C ARG A 280 0.13 6.36 -0.87
N LEU A 281 0.48 5.79 -2.02
CA LEU A 281 -0.47 5.10 -2.91
C LEU A 281 -1.14 3.90 -2.24
N HIS A 282 -0.37 3.09 -1.51
CA HIS A 282 -0.91 1.98 -0.74
C HIS A 282 -1.82 2.46 0.41
N ALA A 283 -1.41 3.49 1.15
CA ALA A 283 -2.21 4.05 2.25
C ALA A 283 -3.57 4.56 1.75
N ILE A 284 -3.59 5.31 0.63
CA ILE A 284 -4.83 5.74 -0.04
C ILE A 284 -5.70 4.53 -0.37
N SER A 285 -5.13 3.52 -1.04
CA SER A 285 -5.87 2.31 -1.42
C SER A 285 -6.50 1.59 -0.22
N ILE A 286 -5.77 1.48 0.89
CA ILE A 286 -6.25 0.82 2.11
C ILE A 286 -7.40 1.63 2.73
N LEU A 287 -7.27 2.95 2.83
CA LEU A 287 -8.31 3.84 3.36
C LEU A 287 -9.59 3.76 2.53
N VAL A 288 -9.44 3.71 1.20
CA VAL A 288 -10.56 3.57 0.27
C VAL A 288 -11.28 2.24 0.45
N TYR A 289 -10.57 1.10 0.36
CA TYR A 289 -11.19 -0.22 0.52
C TYR A 289 -11.76 -0.45 1.93
N SER A 290 -11.25 0.26 2.93
CA SER A 290 -11.74 0.17 4.32
C SER A 290 -12.87 1.17 4.61
N ASN A 291 -13.37 1.91 3.61
CA ASN A 291 -14.36 2.96 3.75
C ASN A 291 -14.03 3.94 4.90
N ALA A 292 -12.78 4.41 4.93
CA ALA A 292 -12.20 5.14 6.05
C ALA A 292 -11.72 6.56 5.69
N LEU A 293 -12.13 7.09 4.53
CA LEU A 293 -11.77 8.44 4.12
C LEU A 293 -12.58 9.52 4.84
N GLN A 294 -13.88 9.29 5.10
CA GLN A 294 -14.77 10.20 5.84
C GLN A 294 -14.52 11.69 5.51
N GLU A 295 -14.17 12.52 6.51
CA GLU A 295 -13.93 13.96 6.39
C GLU A 295 -12.66 14.31 5.59
N SER A 296 -11.70 13.39 5.51
CA SER A 296 -10.43 13.56 4.78
C SER A 296 -10.51 13.20 3.29
N ALA A 297 -11.70 12.83 2.77
CA ALA A 297 -11.84 12.38 1.39
C ALA A 297 -11.38 13.42 0.36
N ASN A 298 -11.69 14.71 0.57
CA ASN A 298 -11.34 15.77 -0.37
C ASN A 298 -9.85 16.15 -0.31
N SER A 299 -9.21 16.05 0.86
CA SER A 299 -7.77 16.35 0.99
C SER A 299 -6.91 15.21 0.45
N ILE A 300 -7.28 13.96 0.73
CA ILE A 300 -6.55 12.77 0.29
C ILE A 300 -6.80 12.51 -1.20
N LEU A 301 -8.06 12.55 -1.64
CA LEU A 301 -8.45 12.40 -3.04
C LEU A 301 -8.74 13.77 -3.67
N TYR A 302 -7.76 14.66 -3.62
CA TYR A 302 -7.85 16.01 -4.18
C TYR A 302 -8.06 16.00 -5.71
N ASN A 303 -8.51 17.13 -6.25
CA ASN A 303 -8.65 17.35 -7.69
C ASN A 303 -7.25 17.39 -8.33
N GLY A 304 -6.99 16.57 -9.34
CA GLY A 304 -5.64 16.42 -9.92
C GLY A 304 -4.98 15.08 -9.60
N LEU A 305 -5.43 14.35 -8.55
CA LEU A 305 -4.80 13.08 -8.18
C LEU A 305 -4.91 12.03 -9.30
N ILE A 306 -6.05 11.97 -10.01
CA ILE A 306 -6.25 10.99 -11.09
C ILE A 306 -5.29 11.28 -12.25
N GLU A 307 -5.14 12.55 -12.60
CA GLU A 307 -4.20 13.05 -13.60
C GLU A 307 -2.77 12.68 -13.19
N GLU A 308 -2.36 12.94 -11.95
CA GLU A 308 -1.03 12.59 -11.46
C GLU A 308 -0.77 11.07 -11.46
N LEU A 309 -1.76 10.25 -11.11
CA LEU A 309 -1.66 8.79 -11.20
C LEU A 309 -1.46 8.33 -12.65
N VAL A 310 -2.16 8.95 -13.59
CA VAL A 310 -2.04 8.66 -15.02
C VAL A 310 -0.69 9.15 -15.57
N ASP A 311 -0.21 10.32 -15.14
CA ASP A 311 1.12 10.86 -15.49
C ASP A 311 2.24 9.87 -15.07
N VAL A 312 2.10 9.21 -13.90
CA VAL A 312 3.02 8.13 -13.46
C VAL A 312 2.98 6.93 -14.40
N LEU A 313 1.80 6.51 -14.87
CA LEU A 313 1.66 5.39 -15.80
C LEU A 313 2.30 5.68 -17.17
N GLN A 314 2.31 6.95 -17.59
CA GLN A 314 2.88 7.39 -18.85
C GLN A 314 4.41 7.52 -18.85
N ILE A 315 5.07 7.42 -17.69
CA ILE A 315 6.54 7.44 -17.63
C ILE A 315 7.09 6.29 -18.49
N THR A 316 8.06 6.56 -19.36
CA THR A 316 8.58 5.55 -20.30
C THR A 316 9.53 4.55 -19.65
N ASP A 317 10.08 4.89 -18.48
CA ASP A 317 11.01 4.03 -17.74
C ASP A 317 10.36 2.70 -17.33
N LYS A 318 10.99 1.60 -17.77
CA LYS A 318 10.61 0.22 -17.47
C LYS A 318 11.04 -0.24 -16.08
N GLN A 319 11.89 0.49 -15.37
CA GLN A 319 12.29 0.15 -14.00
C GLN A 319 11.21 0.54 -12.97
N LEU A 320 10.26 1.40 -13.35
CA LEU A 320 9.21 1.92 -12.46
C LEU A 320 7.93 1.08 -12.44
N MET A 321 7.99 -0.19 -12.88
CA MET A 321 6.79 -1.03 -13.04
C MET A 321 6.06 -1.30 -11.72
N ASP A 322 6.77 -1.40 -10.60
CA ASP A 322 6.16 -1.58 -9.27
C ASP A 322 5.35 -0.35 -8.85
N ILE A 323 5.87 0.85 -9.13
CA ILE A 323 5.17 2.10 -8.85
C ILE A 323 3.97 2.27 -9.78
N LYS A 324 4.12 1.94 -11.06
CA LYS A 324 3.00 1.93 -12.01
C LYS A 324 1.91 0.94 -11.58
N ALA A 325 2.29 -0.23 -11.07
CA ALA A 325 1.36 -1.20 -10.51
C ALA A 325 0.64 -0.64 -9.27
N ALA A 326 1.36 0.08 -8.39
CA ALA A 326 0.77 0.78 -7.26
C ALA A 326 -0.23 1.86 -7.72
N SER A 327 0.10 2.66 -8.75
CA SER A 327 -0.82 3.65 -9.33
C SER A 327 -2.10 3.02 -9.89
N LEU A 328 -1.97 1.91 -10.63
CA LEU A 328 -3.13 1.14 -11.11
C LEU A 328 -3.98 0.58 -9.97
N ARG A 329 -3.36 0.08 -8.90
CA ARG A 329 -4.07 -0.40 -7.70
C ARG A 329 -4.82 0.75 -7.01
N THR A 330 -4.23 1.93 -6.92
CA THR A 330 -4.88 3.13 -6.38
C THR A 330 -6.06 3.57 -7.25
N LEU A 331 -5.90 3.67 -8.57
CA LEU A 331 -7.00 3.94 -9.50
C LEU A 331 -8.12 2.91 -9.36
N THR A 332 -7.77 1.62 -9.27
CA THR A 332 -8.73 0.52 -9.04
C THR A 332 -9.51 0.71 -7.74
N SER A 333 -8.84 1.13 -6.67
CA SER A 333 -9.50 1.40 -5.39
C SER A 333 -10.47 2.57 -5.51
N ILE A 334 -10.11 3.65 -6.22
CA ILE A 334 -10.95 4.83 -6.42
C ILE A 334 -12.20 4.46 -7.23
N VAL A 335 -12.07 3.59 -8.26
CA VAL A 335 -13.22 3.04 -8.99
C VAL A 335 -14.18 2.26 -8.08
N HIS A 336 -13.68 1.68 -6.99
CA HIS A 336 -14.51 0.95 -6.02
C HIS A 336 -15.30 1.87 -5.06
N LEU A 337 -15.02 3.19 -5.01
CA LEU A 337 -15.86 4.14 -4.30
C LEU A 337 -17.17 4.33 -5.07
N GLU A 338 -18.14 3.45 -4.77
CA GLU A 338 -19.51 3.55 -5.28
C GLU A 338 -20.01 5.00 -5.14
N ARG A 339 -20.56 5.55 -6.23
CA ARG A 339 -21.16 6.91 -6.33
C ARG A 339 -20.19 8.09 -6.50
N THR A 340 -18.98 7.91 -7.01
CA THR A 340 -18.13 9.07 -7.31
C THR A 340 -18.28 9.57 -8.76
N PRO A 341 -18.39 10.90 -8.99
CA PRO A 341 -18.23 11.52 -10.32
C PRO A 341 -16.81 11.36 -10.89
N LYS A 342 -15.95 10.58 -10.21
CA LYS A 342 -14.55 10.34 -10.58
C LYS A 342 -14.40 9.28 -11.64
N LEU A 343 -15.42 8.43 -11.87
CA LEU A 343 -15.36 7.42 -12.93
C LEU A 343 -15.19 8.05 -14.31
N SER A 344 -15.92 9.14 -14.61
CA SER A 344 -15.76 9.87 -15.87
C SER A 344 -14.37 10.49 -15.98
N SER A 345 -13.89 11.17 -14.93
CA SER A 345 -12.52 11.70 -14.87
C SER A 345 -11.47 10.61 -15.11
N ILE A 346 -11.64 9.41 -14.55
CA ILE A 346 -10.76 8.27 -14.82
C ILE A 346 -10.82 7.85 -16.28
N ILE A 347 -12.01 7.71 -16.87
CA ILE A 347 -12.19 7.35 -18.30
C ILE A 347 -11.51 8.39 -19.20
N ASP A 348 -11.71 9.68 -18.92
CA ASP A 348 -11.18 10.80 -19.68
C ASP A 348 -9.65 10.86 -19.58
N CYS A 349 -9.09 10.87 -18.36
CA CYS A 349 -7.64 10.97 -18.13
C CYS A 349 -6.89 9.77 -18.70
N THR A 350 -7.46 8.56 -18.60
CA THR A 350 -6.86 7.35 -19.18
C THR A 350 -7.05 7.23 -20.69
N GLY A 351 -7.93 8.06 -21.28
CA GLY A 351 -8.33 7.97 -22.67
C GLY A 351 -9.08 6.68 -22.99
N THR A 352 -9.73 6.04 -22.02
CA THR A 352 -10.30 4.69 -22.20
C THR A 352 -11.35 4.63 -23.29
N ALA A 353 -12.12 5.70 -23.52
CA ALA A 353 -13.16 5.72 -24.56
C ALA A 353 -12.61 5.82 -26.00
N SER A 354 -11.31 6.03 -26.19
CA SER A 354 -10.67 6.18 -27.50
C SER A 354 -9.79 4.99 -27.85
N TYR A 355 -9.89 4.47 -29.08
CA TYR A 355 -9.03 3.38 -29.56
C TYR A 355 -7.53 3.70 -29.41
N HIS A 356 -7.14 4.95 -29.69
CA HIS A 356 -5.75 5.44 -29.57
C HIS A 356 -5.44 6.05 -28.18
N GLY A 357 -6.37 5.94 -27.23
CA GLY A 357 -6.15 6.39 -25.88
C GLY A 357 -5.00 5.64 -25.20
N PHE A 358 -4.43 6.28 -24.19
CA PHE A 358 -3.27 5.76 -23.46
C PHE A 358 -3.52 4.37 -22.87
N LEU A 359 -4.60 4.18 -22.10
CA LEU A 359 -4.88 2.90 -21.45
C LEU A 359 -5.14 1.78 -22.48
N PRO A 360 -5.98 1.96 -23.52
CA PRO A 360 -6.16 0.93 -24.54
C PRO A 360 -4.88 0.52 -25.25
N VAL A 361 -3.99 1.46 -25.57
CA VAL A 361 -2.67 1.17 -26.14
C VAL A 361 -1.81 0.36 -25.16
N LEU A 362 -1.75 0.77 -23.89
CA LEU A 362 -0.99 0.08 -22.85
C LEU A 362 -1.46 -1.37 -22.66
N VAL A 363 -2.77 -1.60 -22.62
CA VAL A 363 -3.34 -2.94 -22.48
C VAL A 363 -3.02 -3.80 -23.70
N ARG A 364 -3.18 -3.28 -24.92
CA ARG A 364 -2.83 -4.04 -26.13
C ARG A 364 -1.35 -4.39 -26.18
N ASN A 365 -0.46 -3.48 -25.78
CA ASN A 365 0.98 -3.76 -25.70
C ASN A 365 1.29 -4.84 -24.64
N CYS A 366 0.62 -4.78 -23.48
CA CYS A 366 0.74 -5.80 -22.44
C CYS A 366 0.27 -7.17 -22.93
N ILE A 367 -0.89 -7.23 -23.61
CA ILE A 367 -1.43 -8.45 -24.22
C ILE A 367 -0.52 -8.99 -25.32
N GLN A 368 0.00 -8.12 -26.20
CA GLN A 368 0.92 -8.53 -27.26
C GLN A 368 2.19 -9.13 -26.68
N ALA A 369 2.76 -8.53 -25.63
CA ALA A 369 3.93 -9.05 -24.93
C ALA A 369 3.68 -10.37 -24.18
N MET A 370 2.41 -10.73 -23.90
CA MET A 370 2.06 -12.05 -23.35
C MET A 370 1.95 -13.14 -24.41
N ILE A 371 1.61 -12.77 -25.65
CA ILE A 371 1.30 -13.71 -26.74
C ILE A 371 2.49 -13.90 -27.67
N ASP A 372 3.33 -12.87 -27.83
CA ASP A 372 4.48 -12.88 -28.72
C ASP A 372 5.77 -13.26 -27.96
N PRO A 373 6.35 -14.44 -28.24
CA PRO A 373 7.58 -14.89 -27.56
C PRO A 373 8.80 -14.00 -27.83
N SER A 374 8.75 -13.14 -28.85
CA SER A 374 9.84 -12.21 -29.18
C SER A 374 9.83 -10.93 -28.33
N MET A 375 8.73 -10.66 -27.62
CA MET A 375 8.59 -9.49 -26.78
C MET A 375 8.93 -9.79 -25.33
N GLU A 376 9.55 -8.82 -24.65
CA GLU A 376 9.78 -8.90 -23.22
C GLU A 376 8.44 -8.81 -22.46
N PRO A 377 8.09 -9.80 -21.61
CA PRO A 377 6.83 -9.80 -20.89
C PRO A 377 6.82 -8.73 -19.81
N TYR A 378 5.64 -8.17 -19.56
CA TYR A 378 5.43 -7.24 -18.45
C TYR A 378 5.53 -7.98 -17.11
N PRO A 379 6.04 -7.35 -16.04
CA PRO A 379 6.05 -7.97 -14.71
C PRO A 379 4.66 -8.41 -14.26
N HIS A 380 4.57 -9.62 -13.71
CA HIS A 380 3.30 -10.24 -13.31
C HIS A 380 2.43 -9.34 -12.43
N GLN A 381 3.05 -8.62 -11.46
CA GLN A 381 2.32 -7.74 -10.55
C GLN A 381 1.65 -6.56 -11.27
N PHE A 382 2.31 -6.00 -12.28
CA PHE A 382 1.78 -4.93 -13.10
C PHE A 382 0.64 -5.41 -13.98
N ALA A 383 0.85 -6.52 -14.70
CA ALA A 383 -0.20 -7.14 -15.52
C ALA A 383 -1.44 -7.46 -14.67
N THR A 384 -1.25 -8.06 -13.49
CA THR A 384 -2.35 -8.34 -12.56
C THR A 384 -3.08 -7.07 -12.11
N ALA A 385 -2.36 -5.98 -11.82
CA ALA A 385 -2.97 -4.69 -11.49
C ALA A 385 -3.78 -4.12 -12.66
N LEU A 386 -3.25 -4.20 -13.89
CA LEU A 386 -3.90 -3.71 -15.10
C LEU A 386 -5.19 -4.47 -15.41
N PHE A 387 -5.18 -5.80 -15.42
CA PHE A 387 -6.38 -6.60 -15.63
C PHE A 387 -7.39 -6.44 -14.47
N SER A 388 -6.91 -6.26 -13.23
CA SER A 388 -7.78 -5.92 -12.11
C SER A 388 -8.47 -4.57 -12.32
N PHE A 389 -7.76 -3.57 -12.84
CA PHE A 389 -8.33 -2.26 -13.14
C PHE A 389 -9.43 -2.36 -14.21
N LEU A 390 -9.16 -3.07 -15.31
CA LEU A 390 -10.15 -3.32 -16.37
C LEU A 390 -11.42 -4.01 -15.86
N TYR A 391 -11.26 -5.01 -14.98
CA TYR A 391 -12.39 -5.70 -14.35
C TYR A 391 -13.28 -4.75 -13.56
N HIS A 392 -12.69 -3.87 -12.75
CA HIS A 392 -13.47 -2.92 -11.95
C HIS A 392 -14.10 -1.85 -12.83
N LEU A 393 -13.41 -1.40 -13.88
CA LEU A 393 -13.98 -0.45 -14.85
C LEU A 393 -15.19 -1.05 -15.57
N ALA A 394 -15.07 -2.29 -16.06
CA ALA A 394 -16.16 -3.04 -16.69
C ALA A 394 -17.32 -3.36 -15.73
N SER A 395 -17.12 -3.27 -14.41
CA SER A 395 -18.19 -3.49 -13.43
C SER A 395 -19.23 -2.35 -13.45
N TYR A 396 -18.92 -1.19 -14.03
CA TYR A 396 -19.82 -0.05 -14.16
C TYR A 396 -20.20 0.23 -15.61
N ASP A 397 -21.40 0.78 -15.86
CA ASP A 397 -21.96 0.94 -17.21
C ASP A 397 -21.08 1.84 -18.09
N ALA A 398 -20.79 3.07 -17.64
CA ALA A 398 -19.93 4.01 -18.38
C ALA A 398 -18.52 3.44 -18.66
N GLY A 399 -17.98 2.65 -17.72
CA GLY A 399 -16.70 1.97 -17.90
C GLY A 399 -16.77 0.84 -18.92
N GLY A 400 -17.84 0.04 -18.90
CA GLY A 400 -18.12 -0.99 -19.89
C GLY A 400 -18.27 -0.41 -21.30
N GLU A 401 -19.07 0.64 -21.47
CA GLU A 401 -19.26 1.35 -22.74
C GLU A 401 -17.95 1.91 -23.30
N ALA A 402 -17.12 2.53 -22.45
CA ALA A 402 -15.81 3.03 -22.85
C ALA A 402 -14.87 1.90 -23.32
N LEU A 403 -14.88 0.75 -22.62
CA LEU A 403 -14.07 -0.42 -23.01
C LEU A 403 -14.52 -1.06 -24.33
N VAL A 404 -15.83 -1.05 -24.62
CA VAL A 404 -16.34 -1.47 -25.94
C VAL A 404 -15.87 -0.49 -27.02
N SER A 405 -16.02 0.81 -26.75
CA SER A 405 -15.73 1.89 -27.71
C SER A 405 -14.26 1.92 -28.16
N CYS A 406 -13.32 1.52 -27.30
CA CYS A 406 -11.89 1.42 -27.65
C CYS A 406 -11.46 0.05 -28.20
N GLY A 407 -12.40 -0.87 -28.46
CA GLY A 407 -12.09 -2.19 -29.01
C GLY A 407 -11.42 -3.15 -28.02
N MET A 408 -11.57 -2.93 -26.71
CA MET A 408 -10.92 -3.77 -25.69
C MET A 408 -11.37 -5.23 -25.75
N MET A 409 -12.62 -5.47 -26.14
CA MET A 409 -13.17 -6.81 -26.28
C MET A 409 -12.33 -7.68 -27.22
N GLU A 410 -11.96 -7.17 -28.39
CA GLU A 410 -11.15 -7.91 -29.36
C GLU A 410 -9.75 -8.23 -28.80
N ALA A 411 -9.15 -7.28 -28.09
CA ALA A 411 -7.84 -7.48 -27.46
C ALA A 411 -7.90 -8.58 -26.39
N LEU A 412 -8.92 -8.57 -25.52
CA LEU A 412 -9.10 -9.57 -24.47
C LEU A 412 -9.41 -10.96 -25.05
N LEU A 413 -10.14 -11.04 -26.16
CA LEU A 413 -10.38 -12.31 -26.86
C LEU A 413 -9.09 -12.95 -27.39
N LYS A 414 -8.06 -12.16 -27.75
CA LYS A 414 -6.75 -12.71 -28.13
C LYS A 414 -6.08 -13.45 -26.97
N VAL A 415 -6.17 -12.91 -25.75
CA VAL A 415 -5.67 -13.58 -24.54
C VAL A 415 -6.39 -14.91 -24.32
N ILE A 416 -7.71 -14.92 -24.48
CA ILE A 416 -8.53 -16.13 -24.27
C ILE A 416 -8.20 -17.23 -25.30
N LYS A 417 -7.90 -16.85 -26.54
CA LYS A 417 -7.48 -17.78 -27.61
C LYS A 417 -6.07 -18.33 -27.41
N PHE A 418 -5.21 -17.57 -26.73
CA PHE A 418 -3.86 -17.99 -26.39
C PHE A 418 -3.86 -18.76 -25.06
N LEU A 419 -4.32 -20.01 -25.13
CA LEU A 419 -4.21 -20.97 -24.03
C LEU A 419 -2.80 -21.58 -24.09
N GLY A 420 -1.95 -21.24 -23.12
CA GLY A 420 -0.76 -22.05 -22.84
C GLY A 420 -0.85 -22.74 -21.48
N ASP A 421 0.07 -23.68 -21.28
CA ASP A 421 0.06 -24.62 -20.15
C ASP A 421 0.62 -24.03 -18.84
N GLU A 422 1.06 -22.77 -18.85
CA GLU A 422 1.61 -22.11 -17.66
C GLU A 422 0.50 -21.57 -16.75
N GLN A 423 0.64 -21.79 -15.44
CA GLN A 423 -0.32 -21.38 -14.41
C GLN A 423 -0.62 -19.86 -14.42
N ASP A 424 0.37 -19.04 -14.79
CA ASP A 424 0.21 -17.60 -14.94
C ASP A 424 -0.72 -17.23 -16.10
N GLN A 425 -0.62 -17.94 -17.22
CA GLN A 425 -1.47 -17.71 -18.40
C GLN A 425 -2.92 -18.06 -18.10
N ILE A 426 -3.18 -19.15 -17.37
CA ILE A 426 -4.51 -19.53 -16.89
C ILE A 426 -5.14 -18.40 -16.03
N THR A 427 -4.34 -17.74 -15.19
CA THR A 427 -4.80 -16.64 -14.34
C THR A 427 -5.22 -15.43 -15.18
N PHE A 428 -4.46 -15.06 -16.21
CA PHE A 428 -4.80 -13.95 -17.09
C PHE A 428 -5.98 -14.25 -18.00
N VAL A 429 -6.09 -15.48 -18.53
CA VAL A 429 -7.28 -15.94 -19.27
C VAL A 429 -8.53 -15.84 -18.39
N THR A 430 -8.48 -16.33 -17.15
CA THR A 430 -9.60 -16.25 -16.21
C THR A 430 -10.02 -14.80 -15.95
N ARG A 431 -9.06 -13.89 -15.81
CA ARG A 431 -9.35 -12.46 -15.65
C ARG A 431 -9.96 -11.87 -16.91
N ALA A 432 -9.40 -12.14 -18.09
CA ALA A 432 -9.89 -11.65 -19.37
C ALA A 432 -11.35 -12.10 -19.62
N VAL A 433 -11.66 -13.37 -19.39
CA VAL A 433 -13.03 -13.91 -19.49
C VAL A 433 -14.00 -13.14 -18.59
N ARG A 434 -13.62 -12.86 -17.33
CA ARG A 434 -14.48 -12.09 -16.42
C ARG A 434 -14.73 -10.66 -16.90
N VAL A 435 -13.72 -10.00 -17.48
CA VAL A 435 -13.91 -8.67 -18.05
C VAL A 435 -14.86 -8.73 -19.26
N VAL A 436 -14.67 -9.70 -20.16
CA VAL A 436 -15.52 -9.89 -21.34
C VAL A 436 -16.97 -10.21 -20.95
N ASP A 437 -17.20 -11.03 -19.91
CA ASP A 437 -18.53 -11.32 -19.36
C ASP A 437 -19.22 -10.07 -18.81
N LEU A 438 -18.48 -9.24 -18.06
CA LEU A 438 -19.02 -7.98 -17.52
C LEU A 438 -19.39 -6.96 -18.59
N ILE A 439 -18.64 -6.93 -19.70
CA ILE A 439 -18.91 -6.08 -20.85
C ILE A 439 -20.14 -6.57 -21.64
N HIS A 440 -20.31 -7.89 -21.79
CA HIS A 440 -21.41 -8.48 -22.57
C HIS A 440 -22.73 -8.59 -21.84
N LYS A 441 -22.74 -8.59 -20.50
CA LYS A 441 -23.99 -8.77 -19.74
C LYS A 441 -25.00 -7.69 -20.15
N PRO A 442 -26.15 -8.06 -20.77
CA PRO A 442 -27.24 -7.12 -20.97
C PRO A 442 -27.76 -6.76 -19.58
N ARG A 443 -27.44 -5.56 -19.12
CA ARG A 443 -27.93 -5.06 -17.84
C ARG A 443 -29.36 -4.62 -18.09
N HIS A 444 -30.31 -5.52 -17.84
CA HIS A 444 -31.71 -5.14 -17.80
C HIS A 444 -31.83 -3.95 -16.85
N GLY A 445 -32.27 -2.82 -17.40
CA GLY A 445 -32.57 -1.62 -16.64
C GLY A 445 -33.43 -1.97 -15.44
N SER A 446 -33.14 -1.32 -14.33
CA SER A 446 -34.01 -1.19 -13.17
C SER A 446 -35.48 -1.25 -13.58
N LEU A 447 -36.10 -2.42 -13.40
CA LEU A 447 -37.54 -2.51 -13.29
C LEU A 447 -37.90 -1.70 -12.04
N PRO A 448 -38.83 -0.73 -12.11
CA PRO A 448 -39.34 -0.10 -10.91
C PRO A 448 -40.07 -1.20 -10.12
N VAL A 449 -39.55 -1.53 -8.94
CA VAL A 449 -40.30 -2.33 -7.97
C VAL A 449 -41.35 -1.38 -7.37
N PRO A 450 -42.65 -1.77 -7.33
CA PRO A 450 -43.71 -0.93 -6.76
C PRO A 450 -43.52 -0.61 -5.28
#